data_AF-A0A3C0QPW7-F1
#
_entry.id   AF-A0A3C0QPW7-F1
#
_cell.length_a   1.000
_cell.length_b   1.000
_cell.length_c   1.000
_cell.angle_alpha   90.00
_cell.angle_beta   90.00
_cell.angle_gamma   90.00
#
_symmetry.space_group_name_H-M   'P 1'
#
loop_
_entity.id
_entity.type
_entity.pdbx_description
1 polymer ?
#
loop_
_entity_poly.entity_id
_entity_poly.type
_entity_poly.pdbx_seq_one_letter_code
_entity_poly.pdbx_strand_id
1 'polypeptide(L)'
;MKISSNEELMEVIGEAFLWDIISNYVEHDFTHIKEALRKIGYINQEMVEQIAWAEIQDSDEFDVIGFHEYNGVLRVSFEMPALINTKNSSGDWLFRITTFCTGTVEIPDIDSYDWNSLNFDDMNRPTILSHKNLAKNINVIYEEQDTEADDLTV
;
A
#
# COMPACT_ATOMS: atom_id res chain seq x y z
N MET A 1 3.61 11.32 -22.33
CA MET A 1 5.06 11.06 -22.22
C MET A 1 5.36 9.73 -22.91
N LYS A 2 6.56 9.50 -23.45
CA LYS A 2 6.92 8.19 -24.00
C LYS A 2 7.96 7.56 -23.08
N ILE A 3 7.56 6.57 -22.31
CA ILE A 3 8.41 5.81 -21.40
C ILE A 3 9.51 5.12 -22.21
N SER A 4 10.76 5.44 -21.89
CA SER A 4 11.96 4.97 -22.58
C SER A 4 13.06 4.48 -21.63
N SER A 5 12.86 4.62 -20.32
CA SER A 5 13.72 4.08 -19.25
C SER A 5 12.89 3.58 -18.06
N ASN A 6 13.51 2.79 -17.19
CA ASN A 6 12.89 2.36 -15.93
C ASN A 6 12.66 3.54 -14.96
N GLU A 7 13.50 4.58 -15.00
CA GLU A 7 13.30 5.82 -14.23
C GLU A 7 12.01 6.51 -14.64
N GLU A 8 11.82 6.74 -15.95
CA GLU A 8 10.59 7.34 -16.49
C GLU A 8 9.36 6.47 -16.22
N LEU A 9 9.51 5.14 -16.23
CA LEU A 9 8.42 4.25 -15.85
C LEU A 9 8.04 4.45 -14.38
N MET A 10 9.01 4.49 -13.46
CA MET A 10 8.75 4.66 -12.03
C MET A 10 8.10 6.01 -11.72
N GLU A 11 8.47 7.08 -12.41
CA GLU A 11 7.78 8.37 -12.28
C GLU A 11 6.30 8.26 -12.68
N VAL A 12 5.99 7.55 -13.78
CA VAL A 12 4.62 7.44 -14.30
C VAL A 12 3.76 6.48 -13.46
N ILE A 13 4.32 5.36 -13.00
CA ILE A 13 3.52 4.34 -12.31
C ILE A 13 3.62 4.43 -10.79
N GLY A 14 4.63 5.10 -10.25
CA GLY A 14 4.87 5.19 -8.81
C GLY A 14 3.69 5.81 -8.07
N GLU A 15 3.39 7.07 -8.38
CA GLU A 15 2.37 7.83 -7.66
C GLU A 15 0.93 7.43 -8.04
N ALA A 16 0.68 7.08 -9.29
CA ALA A 16 -0.70 6.82 -9.75
C ALA A 16 -1.09 5.33 -9.71
N PHE A 17 -0.20 4.42 -10.09
CA PHE A 17 -0.51 2.98 -10.13
C PHE A 17 -0.12 2.27 -8.84
N LEU A 18 1.16 2.35 -8.43
CA LEU A 18 1.67 1.59 -7.28
C LEU A 18 1.00 2.03 -5.98
N TRP A 19 0.77 3.33 -5.79
CA TRP A 19 -0.01 3.85 -4.68
C TRP A 19 -1.35 3.13 -4.49
N ASP A 20 -2.17 3.06 -5.54
CA ASP A 20 -3.50 2.45 -5.48
C ASP A 20 -3.44 0.94 -5.28
N ILE A 21 -2.47 0.27 -5.91
CA ILE A 21 -2.26 -1.17 -5.76
C ILE A 21 -1.83 -1.52 -4.34
N ILE A 22 -0.87 -0.78 -3.78
CA ILE A 22 -0.30 -1.01 -2.45
C ILE A 22 -1.31 -0.59 -1.38
N SER A 23 -2.02 0.52 -1.58
CA SER A 23 -3.11 0.92 -0.69
C SER A 23 -4.18 -0.15 -0.61
N ASN A 24 -4.65 -0.65 -1.76
CA ASN A 24 -5.60 -1.75 -1.78
C ASN A 24 -5.04 -3.03 -1.12
N TYR A 25 -3.74 -3.30 -1.23
CA TYR A 25 -3.12 -4.42 -0.51
C TYR A 25 -3.19 -4.22 1.02
N VAL A 26 -2.76 -3.06 1.52
CA VAL A 26 -2.73 -2.73 2.96
C VAL A 26 -4.13 -2.75 3.56
N GLU A 27 -5.14 -2.23 2.85
CA GLU A 27 -6.54 -2.24 3.28
C GLU A 27 -7.10 -3.66 3.50
N HIS A 28 -6.45 -4.69 2.95
CA HIS A 28 -6.84 -6.09 3.11
C HIS A 28 -5.84 -6.88 3.97
N ASP A 29 -4.76 -6.26 4.44
CA ASP A 29 -3.69 -6.92 5.18
C ASP A 29 -3.95 -6.97 6.70
N PHE A 30 -5.13 -7.46 7.08
CA PHE A 30 -5.57 -7.47 8.47
C PHE A 30 -4.65 -8.24 9.41
N THR A 31 -3.95 -9.27 8.90
CA THR A 31 -3.05 -10.08 9.70
C THR A 31 -1.89 -9.24 10.20
N HIS A 32 -1.17 -8.58 9.30
CA HIS A 32 0.01 -7.79 9.67
C HIS A 32 -0.38 -6.50 10.38
N ILE A 33 -1.52 -5.88 10.05
CA ILE A 33 -2.07 -4.75 10.82
C ILE A 33 -2.29 -5.16 12.29
N LYS A 34 -2.95 -6.30 12.53
CA LYS A 34 -3.15 -6.81 13.91
C LYS A 34 -1.83 -7.11 14.60
N GLU A 35 -0.87 -7.70 13.90
CA GLU A 35 0.45 -8.00 14.46
C GLU A 35 1.23 -6.76 14.87
N ALA A 36 1.17 -5.68 14.08
CA ALA A 36 1.77 -4.39 14.43
C ALA A 36 1.10 -3.80 15.68
N LEU A 37 -0.23 -3.77 15.70
CA LEU A 37 -1.01 -3.24 16.84
C LEU A 37 -0.81 -4.03 18.14
N ARG A 38 -0.64 -5.36 18.08
CA ARG A 38 -0.41 -6.19 19.28
C ARG A 38 0.84 -5.80 20.08
N LYS A 39 1.78 -5.13 19.44
CA LYS A 39 3.03 -4.66 20.06
C LYS A 39 2.84 -3.34 20.81
N ILE A 40 1.73 -2.64 20.56
CA ILE A 40 1.37 -1.38 21.21
C ILE A 40 0.74 -1.68 22.58
N GLY A 41 1.45 -1.34 23.65
CA GLY A 41 1.05 -1.72 25.01
C GLY A 41 -0.15 -0.96 25.58
N TYR A 42 -0.56 0.16 24.98
CA TYR A 42 -1.60 1.04 25.54
C TYR A 42 -2.99 0.85 24.90
N ILE A 43 -3.14 0.01 23.88
CA ILE A 43 -4.43 -0.24 23.21
C ILE A 43 -5.10 -1.53 23.70
N ASN A 44 -6.43 -1.61 23.56
CA ASN A 44 -7.20 -2.79 23.91
C ASN A 44 -7.01 -3.92 22.90
N GLN A 45 -6.33 -4.99 23.32
CA GLN A 45 -6.02 -6.14 22.49
C GLN A 45 -7.27 -6.94 22.04
N GLU A 46 -8.34 -6.95 22.83
CA GLU A 46 -9.60 -7.59 22.42
C GLU A 46 -10.25 -6.86 21.24
N MET A 47 -10.03 -5.55 21.12
CA MET A 47 -10.52 -4.75 19.99
C MET A 47 -9.66 -4.96 18.74
N VAL A 48 -8.34 -5.15 18.90
CA VAL A 48 -7.44 -5.49 17.77
C VAL A 48 -7.94 -6.74 17.05
N GLU A 49 -8.36 -7.77 17.79
CA GLU A 49 -8.86 -9.00 17.18
C GLU A 49 -10.16 -8.82 16.38
N GLN A 50 -10.94 -7.78 16.69
CA GLN A 50 -12.21 -7.49 16.03
C GLN A 50 -12.06 -6.76 14.69
N ILE A 51 -10.86 -6.30 14.32
CA ILE A 51 -10.62 -5.65 13.03
C ILE A 51 -11.03 -6.59 11.90
N ALA A 52 -11.98 -6.12 11.08
CA ALA A 52 -12.53 -6.84 9.94
C ALA A 52 -12.51 -6.01 8.65
N TRP A 53 -12.14 -4.73 8.75
CA TRP A 53 -12.07 -3.80 7.65
C TRP A 53 -11.05 -2.71 7.96
N ALA A 54 -10.36 -2.23 6.91
CA ALA A 54 -9.39 -1.15 6.98
C ALA A 54 -9.52 -0.26 5.72
N GLU A 55 -9.25 1.02 5.89
CA GLU A 55 -9.18 2.01 4.81
C GLU A 55 -8.00 2.93 5.06
N ILE A 56 -7.19 3.14 4.03
CA ILE A 56 -6.19 4.20 4.06
C ILE A 56 -6.93 5.52 3.78
N GLN A 57 -6.90 6.43 4.75
CA GLN A 57 -7.19 7.83 4.49
C GLN A 57 -5.98 8.44 3.82
N ASP A 58 -6.20 9.03 2.63
CA ASP A 58 -5.24 9.77 1.80
C ASP A 58 -3.87 9.90 2.49
N SER A 59 -2.93 9.05 2.11
CA SER A 59 -1.54 9.35 2.46
C SER A 59 -1.11 10.48 1.55
N ASP A 60 -0.57 11.53 2.15
CA ASP A 60 -0.03 12.66 1.41
C ASP A 60 1.24 12.29 0.61
N GLU A 61 1.80 11.08 0.79
CA GLU A 61 3.08 10.70 0.17
C GLU A 61 3.21 9.18 -0.08
N PHE A 62 3.54 8.81 -1.32
CA PHE A 62 4.00 7.47 -1.70
C PHE A 62 5.30 7.61 -2.49
N ASP A 63 6.37 7.04 -1.94
CA ASP A 63 7.70 7.25 -2.48
C ASP A 63 8.32 5.95 -3.00
N VAL A 64 8.81 6.00 -4.24
CA VAL A 64 9.69 4.95 -4.77
C VAL A 64 11.12 5.26 -4.36
N ILE A 65 11.63 4.52 -3.37
CA ILE A 65 12.99 4.71 -2.83
C ILE A 65 14.08 3.99 -3.63
N GLY A 66 13.70 3.07 -4.51
CA GLY A 66 14.64 2.41 -5.40
C GLY A 66 14.00 1.33 -6.26
N PHE A 67 14.69 0.95 -7.32
CA PHE A 67 14.29 -0.16 -8.17
C PHE A 67 15.50 -0.90 -8.71
N HIS A 68 15.32 -2.20 -8.98
CA HIS A 68 16.34 -3.06 -9.55
C HIS A 68 15.70 -4.05 -10.51
N GLU A 69 16.24 -4.14 -11.72
CA GLU A 69 15.80 -5.09 -12.72
C GLU A 69 16.64 -6.37 -12.67
N TYR A 70 15.97 -7.52 -12.60
CA TYR A 70 16.62 -8.82 -12.69
C TYR A 70 15.76 -9.81 -13.46
N ASN A 71 16.31 -10.42 -14.51
CA ASN A 71 15.64 -11.41 -15.35
C ASN A 71 14.27 -10.94 -15.90
N GLY A 72 14.17 -9.68 -16.35
CA GLY A 72 12.93 -9.11 -16.89
C GLY A 72 11.84 -8.82 -15.84
N VAL A 73 12.17 -8.93 -14.56
CA VAL A 73 11.33 -8.50 -13.45
C VAL A 73 11.91 -7.23 -12.86
N LEU A 74 11.09 -6.18 -12.78
CA LEU A 74 11.46 -4.96 -12.07
C LEU A 74 10.99 -5.07 -10.63
N ARG A 75 11.93 -5.09 -9.69
CA ARG A 75 11.63 -5.01 -8.27
C ARG A 75 11.71 -3.57 -7.81
N VAL A 76 10.65 -3.07 -7.20
CA VAL A 76 10.52 -1.70 -6.71
C VAL A 76 10.45 -1.73 -5.19
N SER A 77 11.23 -0.88 -4.54
CA SER A 77 11.19 -0.62 -3.11
C SER A 77 10.47 0.70 -2.88
N PHE A 78 9.60 0.73 -1.87
CA PHE A 78 8.78 1.90 -1.58
C PHE A 78 8.72 2.23 -0.09
N GLU A 79 8.38 3.48 0.17
CA GLU A 79 8.01 4.04 1.46
C GLU A 79 6.62 4.67 1.36
N MET A 80 5.83 4.50 2.40
CA MET A 80 4.43 4.93 2.43
C MET A 80 4.04 5.25 3.88
N PRO A 81 4.14 6.51 4.31
CA PRO A 81 3.36 7.00 5.45
C PRO A 81 1.91 6.57 5.26
N ALA A 82 1.23 6.13 6.31
CA ALA A 82 -0.14 5.67 6.18
C ALA A 82 -0.98 6.05 7.39
N LEU A 83 -2.17 6.56 7.10
CA LEU A 83 -3.22 6.74 8.08
C LEU A 83 -4.32 5.72 7.81
N ILE A 84 -4.43 4.70 8.64
CA ILE A 84 -5.34 3.57 8.44
C ILE A 84 -6.46 3.65 9.47
N ASN A 85 -7.71 3.78 9.02
CA ASN A 85 -8.85 3.62 9.91
C ASN A 85 -9.37 2.19 9.83
N THR A 86 -9.74 1.62 10.98
CA THR A 86 -10.23 0.25 11.07
C THR A 86 -11.63 0.17 11.64
N LYS A 87 -12.37 -0.87 11.22
CA LYS A 87 -13.72 -1.18 11.74
C LYS A 87 -13.85 -2.64 12.14
N ASN A 88 -14.80 -2.90 13.03
CA ASN A 88 -15.26 -4.26 13.30
C ASN A 88 -16.22 -4.76 12.21
N SER A 89 -16.64 -6.02 12.30
CA SER A 89 -17.60 -6.62 11.36
C SER A 89 -19.01 -5.99 11.39
N SER A 90 -19.34 -5.27 12.48
CA SER A 90 -20.60 -4.53 12.63
C SER A 90 -20.56 -3.15 11.96
N GLY A 91 -19.38 -2.69 11.57
CA GLY A 91 -19.15 -1.37 10.97
C GLY A 91 -18.77 -0.27 11.95
N ASP A 92 -18.57 -0.59 13.24
CA ASP A 92 -18.12 0.37 14.24
C ASP A 92 -16.63 0.67 14.06
N TRP A 93 -16.25 1.94 14.17
CA TRP A 93 -14.84 2.37 14.14
C TRP A 93 -14.10 1.86 15.39
N LEU A 94 -12.89 1.36 15.19
CA LEU A 94 -12.06 0.80 16.26
C LEU A 94 -10.83 1.68 16.51
N PHE A 95 -9.97 1.80 15.50
CA PHE A 95 -8.71 2.52 15.63
C PHE A 95 -8.46 3.43 14.44
N ARG A 96 -7.81 4.56 14.71
CA ARG A 96 -7.08 5.36 13.72
C ARG A 96 -5.59 5.10 13.92
N ILE A 97 -4.96 4.45 12.96
CA ILE A 97 -3.56 4.00 13.02
C ILE A 97 -2.74 4.96 12.20
N THR A 98 -1.73 5.58 12.81
CA THR A 98 -0.68 6.32 12.09
C THR A 98 0.55 5.44 12.05
N THR A 99 1.08 5.16 10.86
CA THR A 99 2.22 4.27 10.69
C THR A 99 3.08 4.68 9.51
N PHE A 100 4.28 4.13 9.43
CA PHE A 100 5.15 4.20 8.27
C PHE A 100 5.32 2.80 7.71
N CYS A 101 4.98 2.61 6.44
CA CYS A 101 5.08 1.34 5.75
C CYS A 101 6.28 1.35 4.80
N THR A 102 7.13 0.33 4.88
CA THR A 102 8.17 0.06 3.89
C THR A 102 7.84 -1.22 3.14
N GLY A 103 8.34 -1.39 1.92
CA GLY A 103 8.04 -2.62 1.22
C GLY A 103 8.70 -2.81 -0.12
N THR A 104 8.33 -3.93 -0.75
CA THR A 104 8.72 -4.22 -2.13
C THR A 104 7.55 -4.75 -2.94
N VAL A 105 7.55 -4.42 -4.23
CA VAL A 105 6.62 -4.95 -5.23
C VAL A 105 7.39 -5.35 -6.48
N GLU A 106 6.91 -6.38 -7.17
CA GLU A 106 7.51 -6.87 -8.42
C GLU A 106 6.59 -6.62 -9.60
N ILE A 107 7.16 -6.10 -10.69
CA ILE A 107 6.50 -5.91 -11.98
C ILE A 107 7.14 -6.89 -12.96
N PRO A 108 6.48 -8.03 -13.24
CA PRO A 108 7.02 -9.02 -14.15
C PRO A 108 6.89 -8.57 -15.61
N ASP A 109 7.82 -9.05 -16.45
CA ASP A 109 7.77 -8.92 -17.90
C ASP A 109 7.57 -7.46 -18.36
N ILE A 110 8.31 -6.54 -17.75
CA ILE A 110 8.17 -5.08 -17.93
C ILE A 110 8.15 -4.65 -19.41
N ASP A 111 9.01 -5.24 -20.24
CA ASP A 111 9.14 -4.94 -21.67
C ASP A 111 7.98 -5.50 -22.54
N SER A 112 7.19 -6.42 -21.98
CA SER A 112 6.10 -7.08 -22.71
C SER A 112 4.80 -6.28 -22.71
N TYR A 113 4.70 -5.27 -21.85
CA TYR A 113 3.50 -4.46 -21.65
C TYR A 113 3.65 -3.08 -22.27
N ASP A 114 2.61 -2.60 -22.97
CA ASP A 114 2.60 -1.24 -23.53
C ASP A 114 2.18 -0.22 -22.47
N TRP A 115 3.12 0.14 -21.59
CA TRP A 115 2.90 1.13 -20.53
C TRP A 115 2.49 2.51 -21.06
N ASN A 116 2.87 2.85 -22.29
CA ASN A 116 2.51 4.11 -22.93
C ASN A 116 1.03 4.18 -23.35
N SER A 117 0.35 3.04 -23.39
CA SER A 117 -1.08 2.97 -23.71
C SER A 117 -1.98 3.30 -22.52
N LEU A 118 -1.44 3.27 -21.29
CA LEU A 118 -2.15 3.60 -20.07
C LEU A 118 -1.78 5.01 -19.62
N ASN A 119 -2.79 5.75 -19.16
CA ASN A 119 -2.60 6.99 -18.43
C ASN A 119 -3.17 6.83 -17.02
N PHE A 120 -2.34 6.41 -16.06
CA PHE A 120 -2.81 6.14 -14.70
C PHE A 120 -3.27 7.42 -13.98
N ASP A 121 -2.67 8.57 -14.28
CA ASP A 121 -3.06 9.87 -13.69
C ASP A 121 -4.52 10.25 -14.01
N ASP A 122 -5.01 9.85 -15.19
CA ASP A 122 -6.39 10.10 -15.64
C ASP A 122 -7.36 8.98 -15.26
N MET A 123 -6.86 7.85 -14.74
CA MET A 123 -7.69 6.71 -14.39
C MET A 123 -8.25 6.87 -12.98
N ASN A 124 -9.52 6.47 -12.82
CA ASN A 124 -10.05 6.30 -11.47
C ASN A 124 -9.50 5.01 -10.84
N ARG A 125 -9.46 4.98 -9.50
CA ARG A 125 -9.01 3.83 -8.72
C ARG A 125 -9.58 2.47 -9.19
N PRO A 126 -10.90 2.30 -9.45
CA PRO A 126 -11.41 1.02 -9.98
C PRO A 126 -10.76 0.57 -11.30
N THR A 127 -10.43 1.50 -12.19
CA THR A 127 -9.77 1.21 -13.47
C THR A 127 -8.31 0.83 -13.24
N ILE A 128 -7.62 1.51 -12.34
CA ILE A 128 -6.25 1.19 -11.91
C ILE A 128 -6.20 -0.22 -11.31
N LEU A 129 -7.10 -0.53 -10.37
CA LEU A 129 -7.19 -1.84 -9.72
C LEU A 129 -7.54 -2.99 -10.69
N SER A 130 -8.14 -2.70 -11.85
CA SER A 130 -8.37 -3.71 -12.89
C SER A 130 -7.07 -4.23 -13.53
N HIS A 131 -5.98 -3.48 -13.38
CA HIS A 131 -4.62 -3.82 -13.84
C HIS A 131 -3.71 -4.33 -12.71
N LYS A 132 -4.27 -4.63 -11.53
CA LYS A 132 -3.47 -5.07 -10.35
C LYS A 132 -2.57 -6.27 -10.60
N ASN A 133 -2.85 -7.09 -11.62
CA ASN A 133 -2.06 -8.25 -12.01
C ASN A 133 -0.70 -7.89 -12.63
N LEU A 134 -0.50 -6.62 -13.02
CA LEU A 134 0.79 -6.08 -13.46
C LEU A 134 1.79 -5.91 -12.30
N ALA A 135 1.31 -5.95 -11.06
CA ALA A 135 2.12 -5.95 -9.84
C ALA A 135 1.91 -7.27 -9.08
N LYS A 136 2.98 -7.86 -8.57
CA LYS A 136 2.98 -9.13 -7.85
C LYS A 136 3.93 -9.09 -6.66
N ASN A 137 3.82 -10.11 -5.82
CA ASN A 137 4.73 -10.32 -4.68
C ASN A 137 4.88 -9.07 -3.80
N ILE A 138 3.76 -8.37 -3.59
CA ILE A 138 3.69 -7.19 -2.72
C ILE A 138 3.99 -7.66 -1.31
N ASN A 139 5.00 -7.05 -0.70
CA ASN A 139 5.37 -7.24 0.69
C ASN A 139 5.40 -5.88 1.36
N VAL A 140 4.64 -5.74 2.45
CA VAL A 140 4.58 -4.53 3.27
C VAL A 140 5.06 -4.85 4.68
N ILE A 141 5.87 -3.96 5.22
CA ILE A 141 6.39 -3.99 6.59
C ILE A 141 5.86 -2.74 7.27
N TYR A 142 5.21 -2.92 8.41
CA TYR A 142 4.72 -1.83 9.27
C TYR A 142 5.82 -1.52 10.28
N GLU A 143 6.42 -0.33 10.20
CA GLU A 143 7.52 0.06 11.08
C GLU A 143 7.02 0.25 12.52
N GLU A 144 7.42 -0.66 13.40
CA GLU A 144 6.90 -0.72 14.78
C GLU A 144 7.19 0.55 15.58
N GLN A 145 8.33 1.20 15.32
CA GLN A 145 8.77 2.40 16.04
C GLN A 145 7.95 3.63 15.66
N ASP A 146 7.31 3.60 14.49
CA ASP A 146 6.55 4.70 13.91
C ASP A 146 5.05 4.39 13.89
N THR A 147 4.62 3.27 14.50
CA THR A 147 3.21 2.87 14.56
C THR A 147 2.56 3.31 15.88
N GLU A 148 1.56 4.16 15.75
CA GLU A 148 0.70 4.64 16.84
C GLU A 148 -0.78 4.40 16.49
N ALA A 149 -1.65 4.30 17.51
CA ALA A 149 -3.08 4.07 17.28
C ALA A 149 -3.95 4.81 18.30
N ASP A 150 -4.88 5.62 17.80
CA ASP A 150 -5.93 6.24 18.61
C ASP A 150 -7.17 5.32 18.69
N ASP A 151 -7.74 5.16 19.88
CA ASP A 151 -9.01 4.48 20.09
C ASP A 151 -10.19 5.39 19.67
N LEU A 152 -11.04 4.90 18.78
CA LEU A 152 -12.17 5.63 18.21
C LEU A 152 -13.53 5.23 18.82
N THR A 153 -13.56 4.39 19.85
CA THR A 153 -14.81 3.85 20.43
C THR A 153 -15.49 4.75 21.47
N VAL A 154 -15.06 6.01 21.56
CA VAL A 154 -15.50 7.00 22.58
C VAL A 154 -16.93 7.50 22.38
#